data_AF-A0A535UHG8-F1
#
_entry.id   AF-A0A535UHG8-F1
#
_cell.length_a   1.000
_cell.length_b   1.000
_cell.length_c   1.000
_cell.angle_alpha   90.00
_cell.angle_beta   90.00
_cell.angle_gamma   90.00
#
_symmetry.space_group_name_H-M   'P 1'
#
loop_
_entity.id
_entity.type
_entity.pdbx_description
1 polymer ?
#
loop_
_entity_poly.entity_id
_entity_poly.type
_entity_poly.pdbx_seq_one_letter_code
_entity_poly.pdbx_strand_id
1 'polypeptide(L)'
;WALSAVLFTALIAGFGPRVIPFLAVQAVFGLSLLEVVNYLEHYGLVRRREASGRYERVAPRHSWNSNHVASNLLLYHLERHSDHHANPTRRYQALRHFDEAPQLPCGYGTMMVLAYLTPIWRRVMDPRVLAHYGGDVTLANLHPRTRERYLARYGATDPQSAVA
;
A
#
# COMPACT_ATOMS: atom_id res chain seq x y z
N TRP A 1 -12.84 -3.21 19.52
CA TRP A 1 -12.16 -2.63 20.70
C TRP A 1 -12.46 -3.38 22.00
N ALA A 2 -13.73 -3.63 22.36
CA ALA A 2 -14.07 -4.36 23.60
C ALA A 2 -13.35 -5.73 23.74
N LEU A 3 -13.32 -6.54 22.68
CA LEU A 3 -12.60 -7.82 22.68
C LEU A 3 -11.08 -7.67 22.93
N SER A 4 -10.46 -6.62 22.38
CA SER A 4 -9.04 -6.32 22.61
C SER A 4 -8.78 -5.94 24.07
N ALA A 5 -9.67 -5.14 24.66
CA ALA A 5 -9.57 -4.76 26.07
C ALA A 5 -9.73 -5.99 27.00
N VAL A 6 -10.71 -6.86 26.71
CA VAL A 6 -10.90 -8.14 27.43
C VAL A 6 -9.66 -9.02 27.33
N LEU A 7 -9.14 -9.22 26.11
CA LEU A 7 -7.94 -10.03 25.87
C LEU A 7 -6.73 -9.47 26.65
N PHE A 8 -6.46 -8.18 26.54
CA PHE A 8 -5.28 -7.57 27.16
C PHE A 8 -5.40 -7.58 28.69
N THR A 9 -6.60 -7.34 29.23
CA THR A 9 -6.85 -7.42 30.67
C THR A 9 -6.66 -8.85 31.17
N ALA A 10 -7.18 -9.85 30.45
CA ALA A 10 -7.00 -11.26 30.81
C ALA A 10 -5.53 -11.69 30.79
N LEU A 11 -4.74 -11.23 29.80
CA LEU A 11 -3.31 -11.50 29.72
C LEU A 11 -2.53 -10.85 30.87
N ILE A 12 -2.84 -9.59 31.20
CA ILE A 12 -2.19 -8.89 32.33
C ILE A 12 -2.59 -9.54 33.67
N ALA A 13 -3.84 -9.95 33.84
CA ALA A 13 -4.31 -10.62 35.05
C ALA A 13 -3.67 -12.01 35.22
N GLY A 14 -3.53 -12.77 34.12
CA GLY A 14 -2.98 -14.14 34.16
C GLY A 14 -1.45 -14.19 34.28
N PHE A 15 -0.73 -13.27 33.63
CA PHE A 15 0.74 -13.28 33.56
C PHE A 15 1.41 -12.15 34.37
N GLY A 16 0.62 -11.28 34.98
CA GLY A 16 1.08 -10.13 35.75
C GLY A 16 1.56 -8.96 34.87
N PRO A 17 1.96 -7.84 35.50
CA PRO A 17 2.34 -6.62 34.79
C PRO A 17 3.61 -6.77 33.93
N ARG A 18 4.41 -7.82 34.12
CA ARG A 18 5.62 -8.10 33.33
C ARG A 18 5.32 -8.33 31.84
N VAL A 19 4.08 -8.67 31.48
CA VAL A 19 3.66 -8.86 30.08
C VAL A 19 3.44 -7.54 29.34
N ILE A 20 3.26 -6.42 30.07
CA ILE A 20 2.91 -5.11 29.47
C ILE A 20 3.93 -4.65 28.41
N PRO A 21 5.26 -4.70 28.64
CA PRO A 21 6.23 -4.34 27.61
C PRO A 21 6.12 -5.20 26.35
N PHE A 22 5.85 -6.50 26.49
CA PHE A 22 5.67 -7.40 25.35
C PHE A 22 4.41 -7.07 24.55
N LEU A 23 3.30 -6.75 25.23
CA LEU A 23 2.07 -6.29 24.58
C LEU A 23 2.27 -4.96 23.85
N ALA A 24 3.04 -4.04 24.45
CA ALA A 24 3.38 -2.77 23.80
C ALA A 24 4.22 -2.99 22.54
N VAL A 25 5.26 -3.82 22.61
CA VAL A 25 6.09 -4.17 21.45
C VAL A 25 5.26 -4.85 20.37
N GLN A 26 4.39 -5.80 20.74
CA GLN A 26 3.48 -6.46 19.81
C GLN A 26 2.55 -5.46 19.12
N ALA A 27 1.97 -4.52 19.87
CA ALA A 27 1.07 -3.50 19.32
C ALA A 27 1.80 -2.59 18.33
N VAL A 28 2.99 -2.10 18.69
CA VAL A 28 3.83 -1.30 17.79
C VAL A 28 4.20 -2.07 16.53
N PHE A 29 4.61 -3.33 16.68
CA PHE A 29 4.95 -4.18 15.55
C PHE A 29 3.74 -4.43 14.64
N GLY A 30 2.58 -4.77 15.19
CA GLY A 30 1.35 -4.99 14.43
C GLY A 30 0.87 -3.73 13.70
N LEU A 31 0.98 -2.56 14.34
CA LEU A 31 0.62 -1.28 13.74
C LEU A 31 1.59 -0.94 12.60
N SER A 32 2.89 -1.09 12.82
CA SER A 32 3.92 -0.88 11.80
C SER A 32 3.75 -1.83 10.61
N LEU A 33 3.43 -3.10 10.87
CA LEU A 33 3.17 -4.11 9.85
C LEU A 33 1.98 -3.71 8.96
N LEU A 34 0.89 -3.26 9.59
CA LEU A 34 -0.29 -2.79 8.87
C LEU A 34 0.04 -1.56 8.02
N GLU A 35 0.77 -0.59 8.57
CA GLU A 35 1.14 0.64 7.86
C GLU A 35 2.07 0.37 6.68
N VAL A 36 3.08 -0.49 6.84
CA VAL A 36 4.04 -0.78 5.75
C VAL A 36 3.35 -1.52 4.60
N VAL A 37 2.43 -2.44 4.90
CA VAL A 37 1.63 -3.15 3.88
C VAL A 37 0.71 -2.18 3.13
N ASN A 38 -0.02 -1.32 3.85
CA ASN A 38 -0.83 -0.29 3.21
C ASN A 38 0.02 0.66 2.35
N TYR A 39 1.20 1.03 2.85
CA TYR A 39 2.11 1.93 2.15
C TYR A 39 2.60 1.31 0.83
N LEU A 40 3.08 0.07 0.86
CA LEU A 40 3.59 -0.59 -0.35
C LEU A 40 2.48 -0.90 -1.36
N GLU A 41 1.29 -1.29 -0.90
CA GLU A 41 0.14 -1.61 -1.76
C GLU A 41 -0.42 -0.40 -2.49
N HIS A 42 -0.29 0.79 -1.92
CA HIS A 42 -0.86 2.02 -2.48
C HIS A 42 0.20 3.05 -2.89
N TYR A 43 1.47 2.66 -2.92
CA TYR A 43 2.58 3.59 -3.19
C TYR A 43 2.43 4.29 -4.55
N GLY A 44 2.32 5.62 -4.52
CA GLY A 44 2.27 6.46 -5.73
C GLY A 44 0.96 6.39 -6.53
N LEU A 45 -0.01 5.56 -6.13
CA LEU A 45 -1.27 5.36 -6.83
C LEU A 45 -2.37 6.25 -6.24
N VAL A 46 -3.21 6.83 -7.10
CA VAL A 46 -4.36 7.66 -6.69
C VAL A 46 -5.53 7.50 -7.66
N ARG A 47 -6.75 7.62 -7.14
CA ARG A 47 -7.99 7.70 -7.92
C ARG A 47 -8.22 9.12 -8.39
N ARG A 48 -8.60 9.30 -9.65
CA ARG A 48 -8.93 10.63 -10.17
C ARG A 48 -10.35 11.04 -9.75
N ARG A 49 -10.57 12.35 -9.68
CA ARG A 49 -11.93 12.91 -9.64
C ARG A 49 -12.40 13.08 -11.07
N GLU A 50 -13.57 12.56 -11.36
CA GLU A 50 -14.27 12.73 -12.61
C GLU A 50 -14.85 14.15 -12.73
N ALA A 51 -15.26 14.55 -13.92
CA ALA A 51 -15.94 15.82 -14.17
C ALA A 51 -17.23 15.98 -13.33
N SER A 52 -17.83 14.86 -12.92
CA SER A 52 -18.98 14.80 -12.02
C SER A 52 -18.66 15.16 -10.55
N GLY A 53 -17.37 15.36 -10.21
CA GLY A 53 -16.89 15.57 -8.85
C GLY A 53 -16.72 14.28 -8.03
N ARG A 54 -17.19 13.13 -8.56
CA ARG A 54 -17.02 11.83 -7.92
C ARG A 54 -15.64 11.24 -8.23
N TYR A 55 -15.11 10.41 -7.33
CA TYR A 55 -13.91 9.63 -7.64
C TYR A 55 -14.23 8.44 -8.53
N GLU A 56 -13.31 8.12 -9.44
CA GLU A 56 -13.32 6.91 -10.27
C GLU A 56 -13.65 5.67 -9.45
N ARG A 57 -14.42 4.72 -9.97
CA ARG A 57 -14.64 3.44 -9.26
C ARG A 57 -13.31 2.74 -8.96
N VAL A 58 -13.19 2.13 -7.78
CA VAL A 58 -12.02 1.33 -7.40
C VAL A 58 -11.84 0.19 -8.40
N ALA A 59 -10.64 0.06 -8.95
CA ALA A 59 -10.27 -0.91 -9.96
C ALA A 59 -8.89 -1.52 -9.63
N PRO A 60 -8.52 -2.66 -10.23
CA PRO A 60 -7.26 -3.33 -9.92
C PRO A 60 -6.01 -2.44 -10.08
N ARG A 61 -6.03 -1.50 -11.02
CA ARG A 61 -4.95 -0.50 -11.22
C ARG A 61 -4.68 0.43 -10.04
N HIS A 62 -5.59 0.53 -9.07
CA HIS A 62 -5.45 1.45 -7.92
C HIS A 62 -4.67 0.85 -6.74
N SER A 63 -4.05 -0.33 -6.92
CA SER A 63 -3.21 -0.97 -5.91
C SER A 63 -2.19 -1.90 -6.56
N TRP A 64 -1.02 -2.01 -5.95
CA TRP A 64 0.00 -2.99 -6.30
C TRP A 64 -0.42 -4.40 -5.89
N ASN A 65 -0.03 -5.37 -6.70
CA ASN A 65 -0.28 -6.80 -6.48
C ASN A 65 1.05 -7.55 -6.53
N SER A 66 1.11 -8.75 -5.98
CA SER A 66 2.30 -9.60 -6.04
C SER A 66 1.90 -11.04 -6.35
N ASN A 67 2.56 -11.64 -7.33
CA ASN A 67 2.28 -13.00 -7.78
C ASN A 67 3.39 -13.99 -7.36
N HIS A 68 4.10 -13.74 -6.27
CA HIS A 68 5.15 -14.63 -5.82
C HIS A 68 4.57 -15.81 -5.05
N VAL A 69 4.73 -17.02 -5.58
CA VAL A 69 4.10 -18.25 -5.06
C VAL A 69 4.41 -18.49 -3.57
N ALA A 70 5.65 -18.30 -3.13
CA ALA A 70 6.05 -18.52 -1.74
C ALA A 70 5.37 -17.53 -0.78
N SER A 71 5.31 -16.25 -1.14
CA SER A 71 4.70 -15.20 -0.32
C SER A 71 3.17 -15.27 -0.38
N ASN A 72 2.59 -15.59 -1.52
CA ASN A 72 1.18 -15.91 -1.66
C ASN A 72 0.75 -17.09 -0.77
N LEU A 73 1.52 -18.17 -0.70
CA LEU A 73 1.19 -19.30 0.18
C LEU A 73 1.30 -18.93 1.67
N LEU A 74 2.36 -18.22 2.06
CA LEU A 74 2.60 -17.80 3.46
C LEU A 74 1.60 -16.74 3.95
N LEU A 75 1.24 -15.80 3.09
CA LEU A 75 0.29 -14.72 3.38
C LEU A 75 -1.12 -15.07 2.91
N TYR A 76 -1.39 -16.35 2.62
CA TYR A 76 -2.67 -16.89 2.18
C TYR A 76 -3.27 -16.30 0.89
N HIS A 77 -2.53 -15.59 0.05
CA HIS A 77 -2.95 -14.79 -1.12
C HIS A 77 -3.33 -13.34 -0.80
N LEU A 78 -2.85 -12.80 0.33
CA LEU A 78 -2.96 -11.37 0.63
C LEU A 78 -2.53 -10.49 -0.55
N GLU A 79 -1.58 -10.99 -1.34
CA GLU A 79 -1.00 -10.27 -2.47
C GLU A 79 -2.01 -9.99 -3.60
N ARG A 80 -3.14 -10.70 -3.71
CA ARG A 80 -4.24 -10.42 -4.67
C ARG A 80 -5.12 -9.23 -4.26
N HIS A 81 -4.54 -8.29 -3.54
CA HIS A 81 -5.16 -7.09 -2.98
C HIS A 81 -6.00 -6.30 -3.98
N SER A 82 -5.50 -6.16 -5.20
CA SER A 82 -6.17 -5.43 -6.28
C SER A 82 -7.55 -5.99 -6.64
N ASP A 83 -7.73 -7.31 -6.63
CA ASP A 83 -9.04 -7.92 -6.88
C ASP A 83 -9.94 -7.80 -5.65
N HIS A 84 -9.39 -7.93 -4.45
CA HIS A 84 -10.18 -7.78 -3.23
C HIS A 84 -10.78 -6.37 -3.13
N HIS A 85 -10.02 -5.34 -3.47
CA HIS A 85 -10.51 -3.96 -3.50
C HIS A 85 -11.49 -3.67 -4.65
N ALA A 86 -11.29 -4.28 -5.81
CA ALA A 86 -12.21 -4.13 -6.94
C ALA A 86 -13.52 -4.92 -6.75
N ASN A 87 -13.46 -6.08 -6.10
CA ASN A 87 -14.53 -7.05 -5.92
C ASN A 87 -14.59 -7.58 -4.47
N PRO A 88 -14.94 -6.76 -3.48
CA PRO A 88 -14.85 -7.12 -2.05
C PRO A 88 -15.78 -8.27 -1.64
N THR A 89 -16.82 -8.55 -2.42
CA THR A 89 -17.75 -9.67 -2.19
C THR A 89 -17.21 -11.02 -2.69
N ARG A 90 -16.10 -11.02 -3.44
CA ARG A 90 -15.47 -12.25 -3.91
C ARG A 90 -14.78 -12.95 -2.75
N ARG A 91 -15.07 -14.25 -2.61
CA ARG A 91 -14.41 -15.09 -1.60
C ARG A 91 -12.91 -15.11 -1.84
N TYR A 92 -12.17 -15.09 -0.74
CA TYR A 92 -10.73 -14.98 -0.74
C TYR A 92 -10.02 -16.06 -1.58
N GLN A 93 -10.51 -17.30 -1.56
CA GLN A 93 -9.94 -18.40 -2.34
C GLN A 93 -10.12 -18.22 -3.86
N ALA A 94 -11.06 -17.36 -4.27
CA ALA A 94 -11.42 -17.14 -5.67
C ALA A 94 -10.84 -15.83 -6.24
N LEU A 95 -10.06 -15.08 -5.46
CA LEU A 95 -9.43 -13.84 -5.92
C LEU A 95 -8.59 -14.10 -7.17
N ARG A 96 -8.52 -13.15 -8.10
CA ARG A 96 -7.88 -13.30 -9.41
C ARG A 96 -6.72 -12.32 -9.57
N HIS A 97 -5.85 -12.64 -10.52
CA HIS A 97 -4.87 -11.69 -11.05
C HIS A 97 -5.48 -10.96 -12.25
N PHE A 98 -5.10 -9.69 -12.42
CA PHE A 98 -5.47 -8.85 -13.57
C PHE A 98 -4.21 -8.18 -14.11
N ASP A 99 -4.07 -8.17 -15.44
CA ASP A 99 -2.90 -7.59 -16.11
C ASP A 99 -2.78 -6.08 -15.90
N GLU A 100 -3.90 -5.41 -15.64
CA GLU A 100 -3.97 -3.96 -15.33
C GLU A 100 -3.42 -3.61 -13.94
N ALA A 101 -3.29 -4.60 -13.05
CA ALA A 101 -2.79 -4.37 -11.70
C ALA A 101 -1.26 -4.28 -11.71
N PRO A 102 -0.68 -3.14 -11.30
CA PRO A 102 0.78 -3.01 -11.25
C PRO A 102 1.39 -4.05 -10.29
N GLN A 103 2.51 -4.65 -10.68
CA GLN A 103 3.14 -5.75 -9.93
C GLN A 103 4.34 -5.29 -9.12
N LEU A 104 4.41 -5.72 -7.86
CA LEU A 104 5.62 -5.61 -7.07
C LEU A 104 6.73 -6.47 -7.69
N PRO A 105 7.99 -6.01 -7.67
CA PRO A 105 9.09 -6.73 -8.30
C PRO A 105 9.59 -7.95 -7.50
N CYS A 106 9.22 -8.03 -6.22
CA CYS A 106 9.57 -9.11 -5.30
C CYS A 106 8.36 -9.46 -4.42
N GLY A 107 8.43 -10.57 -3.69
CA GLY A 107 7.41 -10.96 -2.71
C GLY A 107 7.31 -9.97 -1.55
N TYR A 108 6.16 -9.96 -0.85
CA TYR A 108 5.87 -8.98 0.20
C TYR A 108 6.96 -8.84 1.26
N GLY A 109 7.53 -9.94 1.74
CA GLY A 109 8.59 -9.91 2.76
C GLY A 109 9.78 -9.03 2.37
N THR A 110 10.28 -9.21 1.14
CA THR A 110 11.38 -8.38 0.61
C THR A 110 10.94 -6.93 0.43
N MET A 111 9.74 -6.71 -0.11
CA MET A 111 9.23 -5.36 -0.37
C MET A 111 8.99 -4.58 0.93
N MET A 112 8.55 -5.23 2.00
CA MET A 112 8.36 -4.61 3.30
C MET A 112 9.69 -4.15 3.91
N VAL A 113 10.73 -4.99 3.86
CA VAL A 113 12.08 -4.60 4.31
C VAL A 113 12.59 -3.41 3.51
N LEU A 114 12.39 -3.43 2.18
CA LEU A 114 12.76 -2.30 1.32
C LEU A 114 11.98 -1.02 1.67
N ALA A 115 10.70 -1.13 2.00
CA ALA A 115 9.84 0.02 2.33
C ALA A 115 10.32 0.78 3.59
N TYR A 116 10.88 0.07 4.57
CA TYR A 116 11.55 0.73 5.72
C TYR A 116 12.82 1.48 5.31
N LEU A 117 13.49 1.06 4.23
CA LEU A 117 14.68 1.71 3.67
C LEU A 117 14.31 2.69 2.54
N THR A 118 13.67 3.79 2.91
CA THR A 118 13.07 4.79 1.99
C THR A 118 13.92 5.15 0.75
N PRO A 119 15.24 5.42 0.84
CA PRO A 119 16.04 5.76 -0.34
C PRO A 119 16.17 4.62 -1.35
N ILE A 120 16.16 3.37 -0.88
CA ILE A 120 16.21 2.19 -1.74
C ILE A 120 14.82 1.93 -2.32
N TRP A 121 13.78 2.00 -1.48
CA TRP A 121 12.39 1.91 -1.91
C TRP A 121 12.08 2.81 -3.09
N ARG A 122 12.40 4.11 -2.99
CA ARG A 122 12.16 5.09 -4.06
C ARG A 122 12.91 4.79 -5.34
N ARG A 123 14.15 4.28 -5.25
CA ARG A 123 14.91 3.87 -6.45
C ARG A 123 14.26 2.70 -7.18
N VAL A 124 13.64 1.80 -6.43
CA VAL A 124 12.93 0.63 -7.00
C VAL A 124 11.54 1.04 -7.51
N MET A 125 10.77 1.78 -6.73
CA MET A 125 9.35 1.97 -6.98
C MET A 125 9.00 3.22 -7.80
N ASP A 126 9.75 4.33 -7.69
CA ASP A 126 9.42 5.55 -8.46
C ASP A 126 9.40 5.31 -9.98
N PRO A 127 10.37 4.58 -10.60
CA PRO A 127 10.31 4.28 -12.03
C PRO A 127 9.13 3.38 -12.40
N ARG A 128 8.68 2.51 -11.49
CA ARG A 128 7.56 1.58 -11.73
C ARG A 128 6.22 2.30 -11.66
N VAL A 129 6.06 3.24 -10.72
CA VAL A 129 4.92 4.16 -10.69
C VAL A 129 4.84 4.95 -11.99
N LEU A 130 5.98 5.48 -12.45
CA LEU A 130 6.04 6.24 -13.70
C LEU A 130 5.66 5.39 -14.91
N ALA A 131 6.17 4.16 -15.00
CA ALA A 131 5.85 3.22 -16.06
C ALA A 131 4.35 2.86 -16.07
N HIS A 132 3.73 2.68 -14.89
CA HIS A 132 2.30 2.43 -14.76
C HIS A 132 1.44 3.57 -15.35
N TYR A 133 1.90 4.82 -15.21
CA TYR A 133 1.24 5.99 -15.78
C TYR A 133 1.77 6.40 -17.17
N GLY A 134 2.49 5.50 -17.86
CA GLY A 134 2.97 5.76 -19.22
C GLY A 134 3.96 6.92 -19.34
N GLY A 135 4.69 7.25 -18.27
CA GLY A 135 5.62 8.38 -18.26
C GLY A 135 5.04 9.68 -17.70
N ASP A 136 3.72 9.76 -17.47
CA ASP A 136 3.10 10.97 -16.93
C ASP A 136 3.09 10.97 -15.39
N VAL A 137 4.07 11.67 -14.81
CA VAL A 137 4.19 11.81 -13.36
C VAL A 137 3.05 12.64 -12.73
N THR A 138 2.29 13.41 -13.51
CA THR A 138 1.17 14.23 -13.00
C THR A 138 -0.05 13.39 -12.61
N LEU A 139 -0.08 12.14 -13.06
CA LEU A 139 -1.11 11.16 -12.72
C LEU A 139 -0.85 10.48 -11.38
N ALA A 140 0.40 10.48 -10.89
CA ALA A 140 0.80 9.85 -9.65
C ALA A 140 0.46 10.67 -8.40
N ASN A 141 0.38 9.99 -7.26
CA ASN A 141 0.21 10.64 -5.97
C ASN A 141 1.53 11.26 -5.48
N LEU A 142 1.72 12.54 -5.74
CA LEU A 142 2.92 13.27 -5.33
C LEU A 142 2.72 13.95 -3.98
N HIS A 143 3.63 13.71 -3.04
CA HIS A 143 3.61 14.41 -1.75
C HIS A 143 3.82 15.93 -1.97
N PRO A 144 2.97 16.81 -1.41
CA PRO A 144 2.97 18.24 -1.74
C PRO A 144 4.34 18.91 -1.65
N ARG A 145 5.08 18.65 -0.57
CA ARG A 145 6.44 19.22 -0.34
C ARG A 145 7.50 18.82 -1.38
N THR A 146 7.28 17.74 -2.12
CA THR A 146 8.26 17.23 -3.09
C THR A 146 7.76 17.27 -4.52
N ARG A 147 6.54 17.81 -4.73
CA ARG A 147 5.83 17.75 -6.01
C ARG A 147 6.60 18.46 -7.12
N GLU A 148 6.99 19.70 -6.90
CA GLU A 148 7.77 20.49 -7.86
C GLU A 148 9.09 19.79 -8.25
N ARG A 149 9.78 19.20 -7.27
CA ARG A 149 11.01 18.44 -7.53
C ARG A 149 10.76 17.24 -8.46
N TYR A 150 9.66 16.52 -8.27
CA TYR A 150 9.31 15.38 -9.11
C TYR A 150 8.85 15.81 -10.51
N LEU A 151 8.06 16.90 -10.60
CA LEU A 151 7.66 17.49 -11.87
C LEU A 151 8.87 17.95 -12.68
N ALA A 152 9.80 18.69 -12.06
CA ALA A 152 11.04 19.14 -12.69
C ALA A 152 11.93 17.97 -13.12
N ARG A 153 12.05 16.92 -12.29
CA ARG A 153 12.86 15.74 -12.59
C ARG A 153 12.38 14.99 -13.83
N TYR A 154 11.07 14.98 -14.08
CA TYR A 154 10.47 14.25 -15.20
C TYR A 154 9.96 15.17 -16.31
N GLY A 155 10.30 16.46 -16.29
CA GLY A 155 9.94 17.42 -17.34
C GLY A 155 8.43 17.66 -17.50
N ALA A 156 7.64 17.43 -16.45
CA ALA A 156 6.19 17.62 -16.49
C ALA A 156 5.80 18.99 -15.93
N THR A 157 4.88 19.67 -16.60
CA THR A 157 4.32 20.95 -16.12
C THR A 157 3.17 20.68 -15.16
N ASP A 158 3.03 21.49 -14.12
CA ASP A 158 1.93 21.36 -13.18
C ASP A 158 0.58 21.70 -13.85
N PRO A 159 -0.39 20.77 -13.92
CA PRO A 159 -1.71 21.07 -14.44
C PRO A 159 -2.47 22.11 -13.59
N GLN A 160 -2.11 22.27 -12.31
CA GLN A 160 -2.75 23.19 -11.37
C GLN A 160 -2.18 24.61 -11.45
N SER A 161 -0.99 24.82 -12.02
CA SER A 161 -0.41 26.16 -12.18
C SER A 161 -0.98 26.93 -13.37
N ALA A 162 -1.75 26.27 -14.24
CA ALA A 162 -2.40 26.89 -15.41
C ALA A 162 -3.79 27.47 -15.10
N VAL A 163 -4.26 27.37 -13.85
CA VAL A 163 -5.61 27.78 -13.40
C VAL A 163 -5.54 28.92 -12.38
N ALA A 164 -4.37 29.53 -12.18
CA ALA A 164 -4.16 30.73 -11.37
C ALA A 164 -3.95 31.94 -12.30
#